data_AF-A0A961VML6-F1
#
_entry.id   AF-A0A961VML6-F1
#
_cell.length_a   1.000
_cell.length_b   1.000
_cell.length_c   1.000
_cell.angle_alpha   90.00
_cell.angle_beta   90.00
_cell.angle_gamma   90.00
#
_symmetry.space_group_name_H-M   'P 1'
#
loop_
_entity.id
_entity.type
_entity.pdbx_description
1 polymer ?
#
loop_
_entity_poly.entity_id
_entity_poly.type
_entity_poly.pdbx_seq_one_letter_code
_entity_poly.pdbx_strand_id
1 'polypeptide(L)'
;MFPGMVVPVTLGRPRSVAAAQDAVRSERQIGILAQRDGSVDEPGEIDLYRIGTIANIVRYLTGKDGTHHVVSQGEQRFRVVEFLDGWPFLVARIERIAQPEGEAETPEIQARFINLKRQALEALELLPQVPQEMVQQIGAITDAGALADIVAAYLDLTPEQKQEVLETIDLAARIDRVSRFLAERIEVLRLSQEIGQQTRASLDKRQREVLLREQMAAIQKELGESDGKASEIEELTAAIDKAGMPKEVEEQARRELRRLERMPEAAAEYGMIRTYLDWLIELPWQLPPEAPIDLKEARRILDEDHYGLDKIKRRIIEYLAVRKLAPEGKAPILCFVGPPGVG
;
A
#
# COMPACT_ATOMS: atom_id res chain seq x y z
N MET A 1 36.35 8.08 0.76
CA MET A 1 37.05 7.58 1.96
C MET A 1 37.44 8.77 2.81
N PHE A 2 37.17 8.73 4.11
CA PHE A 2 37.60 9.76 5.06
C PHE A 2 38.84 9.30 5.85
N PRO A 3 39.63 10.23 6.43
CA PRO A 3 40.67 9.92 7.40
C PRO A 3 40.16 9.02 8.55
N GLY A 4 41.03 8.14 9.07
CA GLY A 4 40.72 7.19 10.13
C GLY A 4 39.91 5.96 9.71
N MET A 5 39.24 6.00 8.55
CA MET A 5 38.40 4.90 8.07
C MET A 5 39.21 3.77 7.45
N VAL A 6 38.85 2.53 7.78
CA VAL A 6 39.36 1.32 7.13
C VAL A 6 38.32 0.81 6.15
N VAL A 7 38.67 0.75 4.87
CA VAL A 7 37.75 0.33 3.80
C VAL A 7 38.41 -0.73 2.93
N PRO A 8 37.76 -1.90 2.72
CA PRO A 8 38.16 -2.84 1.69
C PRO A 8 37.71 -2.31 0.32
N VAL A 9 38.65 -2.27 -0.63
CA VAL A 9 38.42 -1.83 -2.01
C VAL A 9 38.77 -2.97 -2.96
N THR A 10 37.83 -3.30 -3.84
CA THR A 10 38.06 -4.25 -4.94
C THR A 10 38.61 -3.51 -6.15
N LEU A 11 39.70 -4.00 -6.71
CA LEU A 11 40.39 -3.42 -7.86
C LEU A 11 40.12 -4.28 -9.09
N GLY A 12 39.34 -3.74 -10.03
CA GLY A 12 39.07 -4.40 -11.31
C GLY A 12 39.90 -3.89 -12.49
N ARG A 13 40.40 -2.64 -12.40
CA ARG A 13 41.09 -1.97 -13.52
C ARG A 13 42.58 -2.29 -13.51
N PRO A 14 43.20 -2.66 -14.65
CA PRO A 14 44.62 -2.96 -14.73
C PRO A 14 45.52 -1.84 -14.16
N ARG A 15 45.18 -0.57 -14.43
CA ARG A 15 45.91 0.60 -13.89
C ARG A 15 45.85 0.67 -12.35
N SER A 16 44.70 0.40 -11.76
CA SER A 16 44.52 0.42 -10.29
C SER A 16 45.23 -0.75 -9.62
N VAL A 17 45.23 -1.93 -10.25
CA VAL A 17 45.99 -3.10 -9.79
C VAL A 17 47.49 -2.81 -9.81
N ALA A 18 48.00 -2.25 -10.91
CA ALA A 18 49.41 -1.89 -11.04
C ALA A 18 49.85 -0.86 -9.98
N ALA A 19 49.02 0.17 -9.73
CA ALA A 19 49.28 1.16 -8.69
C ALA A 19 49.37 0.53 -7.30
N ALA A 20 48.42 -0.34 -6.94
CA ALA A 20 48.39 -1.00 -5.64
C ALA A 20 49.57 -1.95 -5.45
N GLN A 21 49.93 -2.74 -6.47
CA GLN A 21 51.09 -3.63 -6.42
C GLN A 21 52.39 -2.86 -6.27
N ASP A 22 52.55 -1.76 -7.00
CA ASP A 22 53.73 -0.91 -6.88
C ASP A 22 53.87 -0.29 -5.49
N ALA A 23 52.77 0.21 -4.95
CA ALA A 23 52.70 0.77 -3.60
C ALA A 23 53.05 -0.26 -2.53
N VAL A 24 52.54 -1.50 -2.64
CA VAL A 24 52.89 -2.60 -1.71
C VAL A 24 54.37 -2.97 -1.79
N ARG A 25 54.93 -3.13 -3.00
CA ARG A 25 56.35 -3.49 -3.18
C ARG A 25 57.30 -2.41 -2.68
N SER A 26 56.92 -1.15 -2.83
CA SER A 26 57.74 0.01 -2.48
C SER A 26 57.46 0.55 -1.08
N GLU A 27 56.56 -0.09 -0.32
CA GLU A 27 56.09 0.36 0.99
C GLU A 27 55.62 1.82 1.00
N ARG A 28 54.90 2.22 -0.06
CA ARG A 28 54.40 3.59 -0.25
C ARG A 28 52.91 3.70 0.08
N GLN A 29 52.51 4.89 0.49
CA GLN A 29 51.11 5.27 0.65
C GLN A 29 50.44 5.44 -0.72
N ILE A 30 49.13 5.26 -0.77
CA ILE A 30 48.31 5.51 -1.97
C ILE A 30 47.43 6.75 -1.77
N GLY A 31 47.11 7.44 -2.86
CA GLY A 31 46.10 8.49 -2.87
C GLY A 31 44.77 7.95 -3.38
N ILE A 32 43.68 8.19 -2.64
CA ILE A 32 42.33 7.81 -3.05
C ILE A 32 41.54 9.07 -3.40
N LEU A 33 41.12 9.14 -4.66
CA LEU A 33 40.28 10.21 -5.20
C LEU A 33 38.95 9.61 -5.64
N ALA A 34 37.86 10.34 -5.37
CA ALA A 34 36.56 10.02 -5.94
C ALA A 34 36.52 10.43 -7.41
N GLN A 35 35.77 9.65 -8.21
CA GLN A 35 35.37 10.04 -9.56
C GLN A 35 34.17 10.97 -9.45
N ARG A 36 34.09 11.94 -10.36
CA ARG A 36 32.94 12.84 -10.52
C ARG A 36 31.75 12.08 -11.11
N ASP A 37 32.02 11.17 -12.03
CA ASP A 37 31.05 10.27 -12.62
C ASP A 37 31.54 8.83 -12.46
N GLY A 38 30.79 8.03 -11.71
CA GLY A 38 31.12 6.63 -11.44
C GLY A 38 30.91 5.70 -12.63
N SER A 39 30.27 6.15 -13.70
CA SER A 39 30.05 5.37 -14.92
C SER A 39 31.26 5.36 -15.87
N VAL A 40 32.26 6.20 -15.61
CA VAL A 40 33.47 6.28 -16.43
C VAL A 40 34.41 5.12 -16.09
N ASP A 41 34.57 4.19 -17.01
CA ASP A 41 35.43 3.00 -16.82
C ASP A 41 36.92 3.34 -16.74
N GLU A 42 37.39 4.32 -17.51
CA GLU A 42 38.78 4.78 -17.50
C GLU A 42 38.83 6.29 -17.23
N PRO A 43 38.75 6.72 -15.95
CA PRO A 43 38.72 8.13 -15.61
C PRO A 43 40.06 8.79 -15.93
N GLY A 44 40.01 9.90 -16.65
CA GLY A 44 41.11 10.83 -16.84
C GLY A 44 41.23 11.81 -15.68
N GLU A 45 42.16 12.75 -15.81
CA GLU A 45 42.47 13.73 -14.75
C GLU A 45 41.30 14.67 -14.42
N ILE A 46 40.48 15.01 -15.42
CA ILE A 46 39.33 15.91 -15.28
C ILE A 46 38.14 15.22 -14.62
N ASP A 47 38.08 13.89 -14.70
CA ASP A 47 36.99 13.08 -14.18
C ASP A 47 37.14 12.81 -12.68
N LEU A 48 38.26 13.24 -12.08
CA LEU A 48 38.55 13.07 -10.67
C LEU A 48 38.35 14.37 -9.89
N TYR A 49 37.94 14.22 -8.64
CA TYR A 49 38.03 15.33 -7.68
C TYR A 49 39.51 15.65 -7.39
N ARG A 50 39.76 16.89 -6.94
CA ARG A 50 41.12 17.36 -6.63
C ARG A 50 41.52 17.13 -5.18
N ILE A 51 40.55 16.93 -4.28
CA ILE A 51 40.80 16.62 -2.87
C ILE A 51 40.46 15.16 -2.63
N GLY A 52 41.39 14.46 -1.98
CA GLY A 52 41.28 13.04 -1.66
C GLY A 52 41.88 12.72 -0.30
N THR A 53 42.01 11.43 -0.04
CA THR A 53 42.56 10.90 1.21
C THR A 53 43.79 10.05 0.92
N ILE A 54 44.91 10.37 1.57
CA ILE A 54 46.10 9.53 1.62
C ILE A 54 45.73 8.31 2.46
N ALA A 55 46.05 7.12 1.97
CA ALA A 55 45.75 5.88 2.65
C ALA A 55 46.94 4.93 2.68
N ASN A 56 47.05 4.21 3.79
CA ASN A 56 48.00 3.13 3.98
C ASN A 56 47.37 1.82 3.54
N ILE A 57 48.12 1.00 2.81
CA ILE A 57 47.68 -0.36 2.47
C ILE A 57 47.96 -1.25 3.68
N VAL A 58 46.89 -1.66 4.36
CA VAL A 58 46.96 -2.57 5.52
C VAL A 58 47.15 -4.00 5.03
N ARG A 59 46.45 -4.38 3.95
CA ARG A 59 46.54 -5.74 3.40
C ARG A 59 46.20 -5.74 1.92
N TYR A 60 46.94 -6.53 1.15
CA TYR A 60 46.64 -6.83 -0.25
C TYR A 60 46.33 -8.32 -0.40
N LEU A 61 45.27 -8.65 -1.13
CA LEU A 61 44.78 -10.00 -1.35
C LEU A 61 44.49 -10.20 -2.83
N THR A 62 44.83 -11.39 -3.33
CA THR A 62 44.41 -11.82 -4.67
C THR A 62 43.44 -12.99 -4.50
N GLY A 63 42.22 -12.81 -4.99
CA GLY A 63 41.18 -13.82 -5.03
C GLY A 63 41.55 -14.98 -5.95
N LYS A 64 40.92 -16.14 -5.72
CA LYS A 64 41.15 -17.35 -6.53
C LYS A 64 40.66 -17.21 -7.97
N ASP A 65 39.75 -16.27 -8.19
CA ASP A 65 39.18 -15.85 -9.48
C ASP A 65 40.03 -14.78 -10.19
N GLY A 66 41.15 -14.35 -9.61
CA GLY A 66 42.01 -13.30 -10.15
C GLY A 66 41.57 -11.88 -9.78
N THR A 67 40.54 -11.72 -8.94
CA THR A 67 40.15 -10.40 -8.43
C THR A 67 41.15 -9.90 -7.40
N HIS A 68 41.42 -8.59 -7.39
CA HIS A 68 42.37 -8.01 -6.44
C HIS A 68 41.61 -7.20 -5.39
N HIS A 69 41.93 -7.41 -4.12
CA HIS A 69 41.34 -6.68 -3.00
C HIS A 69 42.43 -6.00 -2.17
N VAL A 70 42.19 -4.75 -1.81
CA VAL A 70 43.07 -3.99 -0.93
C VAL A 70 42.29 -3.48 0.27
N VAL A 71 42.78 -3.75 1.48
CA VAL A 71 42.29 -3.13 2.71
C VAL A 71 43.16 -1.91 2.96
N SER A 72 42.52 -0.75 2.99
CA SER A 72 43.21 0.54 3.08
C SER A 72 42.67 1.36 4.25
N GLN A 73 43.57 2.04 4.96
CA GLN A 73 43.24 2.93 6.06
C GLN A 73 43.53 4.37 5.66
N GLY A 74 42.51 5.22 5.66
CA GLY A 74 42.67 6.66 5.42
C GLY A 74 43.48 7.30 6.55
N GLU A 75 44.44 8.15 6.20
CA GLU A 75 45.33 8.83 7.14
C GLU A 75 45.02 10.33 7.17
N GLN A 76 45.10 11.01 6.02
CA GLN A 76 45.01 12.46 5.96
C GLN A 76 44.48 12.94 4.61
N ARG A 77 43.85 14.10 4.59
CA ARG A 77 43.41 14.78 3.36
C ARG A 77 44.61 15.31 2.56
N PHE A 78 44.48 15.30 1.25
CA PHE A 78 45.44 15.94 0.34
C PHE A 78 44.74 16.65 -0.80
N ARG A 79 45.44 17.58 -1.45
CA ARG A 79 45.06 18.23 -2.69
C ARG A 79 46.01 17.82 -3.81
N VAL A 80 45.48 17.47 -4.97
CA VAL A 80 46.26 17.26 -6.19
C VAL A 80 46.75 18.60 -6.72
N VAL A 81 48.06 18.74 -6.88
CA VAL A 81 48.71 19.90 -7.51
C VAL A 81 48.81 19.68 -9.02
N GLU A 82 49.34 18.53 -9.43
CA GLU A 82 49.52 18.14 -10.84
C GLU A 82 49.52 16.61 -10.98
N PHE A 83 49.06 16.11 -12.11
CA PHE A 83 49.26 14.71 -12.51
C PHE A 83 50.55 14.59 -13.33
N LEU A 84 51.23 13.44 -13.20
CA LEU A 84 52.52 13.18 -13.82
C LEU A 84 52.40 12.09 -14.88
N ASP A 85 52.97 12.36 -16.05
CA ASP A 85 53.07 11.40 -17.15
C ASP A 85 54.21 10.39 -17.00
N GLY A 86 54.20 9.35 -17.83
CA GLY A 86 55.29 8.36 -17.92
C GLY A 86 55.13 7.15 -17.00
N TRP A 87 54.00 7.02 -16.32
CA TRP A 87 53.69 5.90 -15.43
C TRP A 87 52.54 5.03 -15.97
N PRO A 88 52.55 3.70 -15.74
CA PRO A 88 51.47 2.81 -16.19
C PRO A 88 50.15 3.00 -15.41
N PHE A 89 50.15 3.87 -14.40
CA PHE A 89 49.03 4.23 -13.55
C PHE A 89 49.07 5.73 -13.24
N LEU A 90 48.00 6.27 -12.66
CA LEU A 90 47.95 7.68 -12.29
C LEU A 90 48.93 7.97 -11.15
N VAL A 91 49.78 8.98 -11.37
CA VAL A 91 50.68 9.53 -10.36
C VAL A 91 50.41 11.03 -10.28
N ALA A 92 50.40 11.57 -9.07
CA ALA A 92 50.15 12.98 -8.85
C ALA A 92 51.14 13.56 -7.83
N ARG A 93 51.55 14.80 -8.07
CA ARG A 93 52.13 15.65 -7.02
C ARG A 93 50.99 16.14 -6.13
N ILE A 94 51.16 16.00 -4.83
CA ILE A 94 50.12 16.33 -3.85
C ILE A 94 50.63 17.32 -2.81
N GLU A 95 49.70 18.12 -2.29
CA GLU A 95 49.86 18.94 -1.10
C GLU A 95 49.08 18.29 0.04
N ARG A 96 49.74 18.00 1.17
CA ARG A 96 49.06 17.48 2.37
C ARG A 96 48.28 18.60 3.03
N ILE A 97 47.01 18.39 3.31
CA ILE A 97 46.19 19.38 4.01
C ILE A 97 46.33 19.12 5.50
N ALA A 98 47.08 19.99 6.19
CA ALA A 98 47.21 19.95 7.64
C ALA A 98 45.83 20.13 8.29
N GLN A 99 45.58 19.39 9.37
CA GLN A 99 44.47 19.74 10.24
C GLN A 99 44.88 20.95 11.07
N PRO A 100 44.02 21.98 11.22
CA PRO A 100 44.35 23.13 12.04
C PRO A 100 44.59 22.70 13.49
N GLU A 101 45.84 22.82 13.94
CA GLU A 101 46.23 22.57 15.32
C GLU A 101 45.63 23.66 16.23
N GLY A 102 44.88 23.28 17.26
CA GLY A 102 44.33 24.18 18.28
C GLY A 102 42.86 24.61 18.12
N GLU A 103 42.22 24.42 16.96
CA GLU A 103 40.78 24.71 16.80
C GLU A 103 39.90 23.75 17.60
N ALA A 104 40.35 22.50 17.76
CA ALA A 104 39.62 21.42 18.42
C ALA A 104 39.30 21.68 19.91
N GLU A 105 40.01 22.59 20.56
CA GLU A 105 39.90 22.84 22.01
C GLU A 105 39.07 24.09 22.36
N THR A 106 38.60 24.84 21.36
CA THR A 106 37.76 26.01 21.63
C THR A 106 36.41 25.60 22.25
N PRO A 107 35.84 26.39 23.19
CA PRO A 107 34.54 26.08 23.78
C PRO A 107 33.42 25.90 22.74
N GLU A 108 33.50 26.64 21.63
CA GLU A 108 32.54 26.56 20.53
C GLU A 108 32.63 25.23 19.77
N ILE A 109 33.84 24.73 19.47
CA ILE A 109 34.02 23.43 18.84
C ILE A 109 33.63 22.30 19.78
N GLN A 110 33.92 22.44 21.08
CA GLN A 110 33.49 21.47 22.08
C GLN A 110 31.96 21.37 22.17
N ALA A 111 31.25 22.51 22.14
CA ALA A 111 29.78 22.52 22.11
C ALA A 111 29.23 21.82 20.85
N ARG A 112 29.81 22.11 19.67
CA ARG A 112 29.45 21.44 18.41
C ARG A 112 29.73 19.94 18.44
N PHE A 113 30.88 19.54 18.98
CA PHE A 113 31.27 18.14 19.16
C PHE A 113 30.27 17.37 20.02
N ILE A 114 29.90 17.91 21.19
CA ILE A 114 28.90 17.30 22.08
C ILE A 114 27.55 17.16 21.36
N ASN A 115 27.14 18.20 20.61
CA ASN A 115 25.89 18.17 19.86
C ASN A 115 25.91 17.07 18.77
N LEU A 116 26.96 17.03 17.95
CA LEU A 116 27.12 16.03 16.89
C LEU A 116 27.16 14.61 17.48
N LYS A 117 27.88 14.41 18.58
CA LYS A 117 27.97 13.12 19.26
C LYS A 117 26.61 12.64 19.76
N ARG A 118 25.84 13.54 20.37
CA ARG A 118 24.47 13.25 20.81
C ARG A 118 23.58 12.86 19.63
N GLN A 119 23.61 13.63 18.53
CA GLN A 119 22.85 13.31 17.33
C GLN A 119 23.27 11.95 16.74
N ALA A 120 24.57 11.65 16.72
CA ALA A 120 25.07 10.38 16.18
C ALA A 120 24.56 9.19 17.00
N LEU A 121 24.59 9.28 18.32
CA LEU A 121 24.04 8.26 19.21
C LEU A 121 22.52 8.11 19.04
N GLU A 122 21.79 9.23 18.93
CA GLU A 122 20.34 9.21 18.68
C GLU A 122 20.01 8.52 17.34
N ALA A 123 20.76 8.83 16.28
CA ALA A 123 20.56 8.19 14.99
C ALA A 123 20.79 6.67 15.04
N LEU A 124 21.76 6.20 15.83
CA LEU A 124 22.00 4.78 16.06
C LEU A 124 20.83 4.13 16.82
N GLU A 125 20.24 4.79 17.82
CA GLU A 125 19.08 4.25 18.55
C GLU A 125 17.83 4.06 17.67
N LEU A 126 17.69 4.90 16.63
CA LEU A 126 16.57 4.81 15.69
C LEU A 126 16.74 3.71 14.63
N LEU A 127 17.96 3.20 14.43
CA LEU A 127 18.23 2.15 13.45
C LEU A 127 17.87 0.76 14.00
N PRO A 128 17.26 -0.12 13.18
CA PRO A 128 16.99 -1.49 13.60
C PRO A 128 18.30 -2.28 13.72
N GLN A 129 18.53 -2.92 14.88
CA GLN A 129 19.64 -3.88 15.10
C GLN A 129 21.05 -3.26 15.00
N VAL A 130 21.34 -2.18 15.74
CA VAL A 130 22.69 -1.62 15.81
C VAL A 130 23.62 -2.47 16.71
N PRO A 131 24.81 -2.87 16.23
CA PRO A 131 25.82 -3.52 17.06
C PRO A 131 26.26 -2.61 18.23
N GLN A 132 26.30 -3.14 19.45
CA GLN A 132 26.70 -2.35 20.63
C GLN A 132 28.13 -1.82 20.52
N GLU A 133 29.00 -2.55 19.82
CA GLU A 133 30.38 -2.13 19.57
C GLU A 133 30.43 -0.81 18.81
N MET A 134 29.49 -0.56 17.89
CA MET A 134 29.43 0.69 17.12
C MET A 134 29.06 1.88 18.01
N VAL A 135 28.10 1.70 18.92
CA VAL A 135 27.69 2.72 19.90
C VAL A 135 28.85 3.07 20.83
N GLN A 136 29.57 2.04 21.32
CA GLN A 136 30.75 2.23 22.17
C GLN A 136 31.89 2.94 21.43
N GLN A 137 32.13 2.59 20.17
CA GLN A 137 33.14 3.25 19.34
C GLN A 137 32.84 4.74 19.17
N ILE A 138 31.60 5.11 18.78
CA ILE A 138 31.20 6.52 18.68
C ILE A 138 31.31 7.22 20.04
N GLY A 139 30.91 6.54 21.12
CA GLY A 139 31.01 7.03 22.50
C GLY A 139 32.44 7.28 22.97
N ALA A 140 33.43 6.54 22.45
CA ALA A 140 34.84 6.65 22.84
C ALA A 140 35.61 7.73 22.07
N ILE A 141 35.08 8.25 20.95
CA ILE A 141 35.74 9.31 20.19
C ILE A 141 35.81 10.58 21.03
N THR A 142 37.00 11.19 21.08
CA THR A 142 37.30 12.45 21.76
C THR A 142 37.66 13.58 20.81
N ASP A 143 38.10 13.26 19.59
CA ASP A 143 38.45 14.25 18.57
C ASP A 143 37.24 14.64 17.70
N ALA A 144 37.03 15.95 17.54
CA ALA A 144 35.87 16.47 16.83
C ALA A 144 35.97 16.27 15.31
N GLY A 145 37.19 16.33 14.75
CA GLY A 145 37.42 16.08 13.33
C GLY A 145 37.15 14.63 12.95
N ALA A 146 37.69 13.70 13.74
CA ALA A 146 37.49 12.27 13.61
C ALA A 146 36.01 11.89 13.76
N LEU A 147 35.29 12.49 14.72
CA LEU A 147 33.85 12.25 14.86
C LEU A 147 33.09 12.68 13.60
N ALA A 148 33.36 13.89 13.08
CA ALA A 148 32.71 14.37 11.86
C ALA A 148 32.99 13.45 10.66
N ASP A 149 34.22 12.99 10.51
CA ASP A 149 34.66 12.11 9.43
C ASP A 149 34.04 10.72 9.52
N ILE A 150 33.99 10.13 10.72
CA ILE A 150 33.37 8.82 10.97
C ILE A 150 31.86 8.90 10.75
N VAL A 151 31.19 9.91 11.30
CA VAL A 151 29.74 10.10 11.13
C VAL A 151 29.41 10.27 9.65
N ALA A 152 30.14 11.12 8.91
CA ALA A 152 29.93 11.29 7.48
C ALA A 152 30.18 10.02 6.66
N ALA A 153 31.10 9.15 7.10
CA ALA A 153 31.38 7.89 6.43
C ALA A 153 30.21 6.90 6.54
N TYR A 154 29.59 6.80 7.73
CA TYR A 154 28.47 5.89 8.01
C TYR A 154 27.10 6.46 7.62
N LEU A 155 26.97 7.77 7.47
CA LEU A 155 25.76 8.37 6.94
C LEU A 155 25.53 7.97 5.47
N ASP A 156 24.25 7.78 5.15
CA ASP A 156 23.74 7.47 3.82
C ASP A 156 23.68 8.75 2.96
N LEU A 157 24.84 9.36 2.75
CA LEU A 157 25.03 10.56 1.94
C LEU A 157 25.39 10.19 0.49
N THR A 158 24.95 11.03 -0.44
CA THR A 158 25.37 10.96 -1.84
C THR A 158 26.89 11.13 -1.96
N PRO A 159 27.53 10.57 -3.01
CA PRO A 159 28.97 10.78 -3.24
C PRO A 159 29.37 12.25 -3.26
N GLU A 160 28.52 13.11 -3.82
CA GLU A 160 28.73 14.56 -3.92
C GLU A 160 28.73 15.22 -2.54
N GLN A 161 27.78 14.86 -1.67
CA GLN A 161 27.74 15.33 -0.28
C GLN A 161 28.94 14.83 0.53
N LYS A 162 29.34 13.56 0.35
CA LYS A 162 30.55 13.03 1.01
C LYS A 162 31.80 13.79 0.57
N GLN A 163 31.89 14.09 -0.72
CA GLN A 163 32.98 14.88 -1.27
C GLN A 163 32.96 16.31 -0.72
N GLU A 164 31.80 16.95 -0.63
CA GLU A 164 31.63 18.29 -0.05
C GLU A 164 32.12 18.34 1.42
N VAL A 165 31.83 17.31 2.21
CA VAL A 165 32.36 17.18 3.59
C VAL A 165 33.88 16.99 3.58
N LEU A 166 34.42 16.18 2.65
CA LEU A 166 35.86 15.96 2.54
C LEU A 166 36.62 17.24 2.18
N GLU A 167 36.03 18.07 1.31
CA GLU A 167 36.57 19.35 0.83
C GLU A 167 36.43 20.50 1.84
N THR A 168 35.55 20.35 2.85
CA THR A 168 35.38 21.35 3.91
C THR A 168 36.50 21.23 4.95
N ILE A 169 37.55 22.04 4.81
CA ILE A 169 38.76 21.97 5.64
C ILE A 169 38.53 22.58 7.03
N ASP A 170 37.82 23.71 7.11
CA ASP A 170 37.43 24.36 8.37
C ASP A 170 36.62 23.40 9.25
N LEU A 171 37.07 23.24 10.51
CA LEU A 171 36.50 22.22 11.41
C LEU A 171 35.07 22.59 11.82
N ALA A 172 34.80 23.85 12.16
CA ALA A 172 33.48 24.31 12.57
C ALA A 172 32.46 24.10 11.45
N ALA A 173 32.76 24.58 10.25
CA ALA A 173 31.92 24.44 9.07
C ALA A 173 31.69 22.98 8.69
N ARG A 174 32.71 22.12 8.86
CA ARG A 174 32.58 20.68 8.61
C ARG A 174 31.62 20.03 9.60
N ILE A 175 31.76 20.32 10.90
CA ILE A 175 30.84 19.78 11.93
C ILE A 175 29.41 20.28 11.68
N ASP A 176 29.23 21.58 11.41
CA ASP A 176 27.92 22.17 11.15
C ASP A 176 27.25 21.55 9.89
N ARG A 177 28.04 21.24 8.86
CA ARG A 177 27.54 20.56 7.66
C ARG A 177 27.14 19.11 7.94
N VAL A 178 27.97 18.34 8.64
CA VAL A 178 27.64 16.95 9.01
C VAL A 178 26.43 16.90 9.95
N SER A 179 26.35 17.81 10.92
CA SER A 179 25.22 17.93 11.85
C SER A 179 23.90 18.21 11.13
N ARG A 180 23.89 19.06 10.10
CA ARG A 180 22.70 19.30 9.27
C ARG A 180 22.25 18.04 8.55
N PHE A 181 23.16 17.35 7.85
CA PHE A 181 22.81 16.10 7.16
C PHE A 181 22.32 15.01 8.12
N LEU A 182 22.92 14.93 9.30
CA LEU A 182 22.51 13.99 10.33
C LEU A 182 21.12 14.33 10.89
N ALA A 183 20.80 15.60 11.10
CA ALA A 183 19.48 16.04 11.55
C ALA A 183 18.38 15.67 10.54
N GLU A 184 18.59 15.95 9.25
CA GLU A 184 17.67 15.53 8.17
C GLU A 184 17.48 14.01 8.17
N ARG A 185 18.56 13.25 8.36
CA ARG A 185 18.47 11.79 8.43
C ARG A 185 17.69 11.29 9.65
N ILE A 186 17.88 11.91 10.82
CA ILE A 186 17.15 11.58 12.05
C ILE A 186 15.64 11.79 11.84
N GLU A 187 15.23 12.88 11.18
CA GLU A 187 13.81 13.13 10.88
C GLU A 187 13.21 12.02 10.01
N VAL A 188 13.92 11.60 8.95
CA VAL A 188 13.50 10.48 8.10
C VAL A 188 13.40 9.17 8.88
N LEU A 189 14.36 8.90 9.77
CA LEU A 189 14.36 7.69 10.60
C LEU A 189 13.18 7.68 11.58
N ARG A 190 12.89 8.80 12.24
CA ARG A 190 11.74 8.94 13.15
C ARG A 190 10.42 8.69 12.42
N LEU A 191 10.21 9.32 11.26
CA LEU A 191 9.01 9.12 10.45
C LEU A 191 8.88 7.66 10.00
N SER A 192 9.98 7.03 9.58
CA SER A 192 10.00 5.62 9.17
C SER A 192 9.61 4.70 10.33
N GLN A 193 10.10 4.98 11.54
CA GLN A 193 9.75 4.23 12.75
C GLN A 193 8.27 4.41 13.10
N GLU A 194 7.73 5.62 13.01
CA GLU A 194 6.31 5.91 13.25
C GLU A 194 5.40 5.17 12.26
N ILE A 195 5.69 5.24 10.96
CA ILE A 195 4.96 4.49 9.92
C ILE A 195 5.02 2.99 10.20
N GLY A 196 6.19 2.48 10.59
CA GLY A 196 6.38 1.08 10.96
C GLY A 196 5.50 0.66 12.16
N GLN A 197 5.40 1.50 13.20
CA GLN A 197 4.56 1.25 14.36
C GLN A 197 3.06 1.28 14.01
N GLN A 198 2.62 2.27 13.23
CA GLN A 198 1.23 2.37 12.77
C GLN A 198 0.82 1.17 11.91
N THR A 199 1.71 0.74 11.00
CA THR A 199 1.48 -0.42 10.15
C THR A 199 1.36 -1.70 10.97
N ARG A 200 2.23 -1.90 11.97
CA ARG A 200 2.14 -3.05 12.90
C ARG A 200 0.83 -3.03 13.68
N ALA A 201 0.43 -1.88 14.25
CA ALA A 201 -0.82 -1.75 14.98
C ALA A 201 -2.05 -2.07 14.12
N SER A 202 -2.05 -1.65 12.85
CA SER A 202 -3.11 -1.97 11.89
C SER A 202 -3.18 -3.47 11.57
N LEU A 203 -2.03 -4.12 11.36
CA LEU A 203 -1.95 -5.55 11.11
C LEU A 203 -2.41 -6.35 12.33
N ASP A 204 -1.98 -5.99 13.54
CA ASP A 204 -2.39 -6.64 14.79
C ASP A 204 -3.90 -6.53 15.00
N LYS A 205 -4.49 -5.36 14.71
CA LYS A 205 -5.95 -5.16 14.77
C LYS A 205 -6.67 -6.08 13.78
N ARG A 206 -6.21 -6.15 12.53
CA ARG A 206 -6.81 -7.01 11.50
C ARG A 206 -6.69 -8.49 11.85
N GLN A 207 -5.54 -8.94 12.35
CA GLN A 207 -5.36 -10.31 12.82
C GLN A 207 -6.30 -10.64 13.98
N ARG A 208 -6.45 -9.73 14.94
CA ARG A 208 -7.41 -9.88 16.04
C ARG A 208 -8.86 -9.97 15.53
N GLU A 209 -9.26 -9.13 14.58
CA GLU A 209 -10.60 -9.17 13.98
C GLU A 209 -10.88 -10.49 13.25
N VAL A 210 -9.90 -11.02 12.50
CA VAL A 210 -10.03 -12.32 11.82
C VAL A 210 -10.20 -13.44 12.84
N LEU A 211 -9.36 -13.48 13.89
CA LEU A 211 -9.46 -14.47 14.95
C LEU A 211 -10.82 -14.43 15.65
N LEU A 212 -11.31 -13.23 15.99
CA LEU A 212 -12.62 -13.07 16.64
C LEU A 212 -13.76 -13.56 15.75
N ARG A 213 -13.70 -13.32 14.42
CA ARG A 213 -14.70 -13.83 13.49
C ARG A 213 -14.71 -15.35 13.41
N GLU A 214 -13.54 -15.99 13.38
CA GLU A 214 -13.43 -17.45 13.41
C GLU A 214 -13.97 -18.03 14.72
N GLN A 215 -13.69 -17.39 15.86
CA GLN A 215 -14.25 -17.78 17.15
C GLN A 215 -15.77 -17.65 17.19
N MET A 216 -16.33 -16.55 16.69
CA MET A 216 -17.79 -16.39 16.62
C MET A 216 -18.44 -17.44 15.71
N ALA A 217 -17.84 -17.74 14.56
CA ALA A 217 -18.33 -18.78 13.65
C ALA A 217 -18.31 -20.17 14.30
N ALA A 218 -17.27 -20.47 15.10
CA ALA A 218 -17.20 -21.70 15.88
C ALA A 218 -18.26 -21.74 16.99
N ILE A 219 -18.46 -20.65 17.73
CA ILE A 219 -19.49 -20.53 18.79
C ILE A 219 -20.90 -20.70 18.22
N GLN A 220 -21.23 -20.06 17.10
CA GLN A 220 -22.52 -20.21 16.42
C GLN A 220 -22.78 -21.64 15.96
N LYS A 221 -21.73 -22.34 15.51
CA LYS A 221 -21.81 -23.76 15.13
C LYS A 221 -22.05 -24.69 16.33
N GLU A 222 -21.43 -24.40 17.48
CA GLU A 222 -21.61 -25.15 18.73
C GLU A 222 -22.95 -24.85 19.43
N LEU A 223 -23.50 -23.65 19.26
CA LEU A 223 -24.79 -23.22 19.84
C LEU A 223 -26.03 -23.73 19.09
N GLY A 224 -25.87 -24.32 17.90
CA GLY A 224 -27.00 -24.89 17.14
C GLY A 224 -27.99 -23.88 16.58
N GLU A 225 -27.63 -22.59 16.46
CA GLU A 225 -28.48 -21.52 15.90
C GLU A 225 -28.83 -21.69 14.40
N SER A 226 -28.42 -22.79 13.77
CA SER A 226 -28.79 -23.15 12.39
C SER A 226 -30.27 -23.47 12.19
N ASP A 227 -31.06 -23.72 13.24
CA ASP A 227 -32.45 -24.18 13.08
C ASP A 227 -33.43 -23.06 12.69
N GLY A 228 -33.22 -21.82 13.15
CA GLY A 228 -34.16 -20.71 12.89
C GLY A 228 -34.20 -20.29 11.42
N LYS A 229 -33.04 -20.11 10.81
CA LYS A 229 -32.92 -19.69 9.41
C LYS A 229 -33.32 -20.79 8.42
N ALA A 230 -33.01 -22.05 8.74
CA ALA A 230 -33.44 -23.17 7.92
C ALA A 230 -34.98 -23.27 7.87
N SER A 231 -35.64 -23.11 9.03
CA SER A 231 -37.10 -23.10 9.12
C SER A 231 -37.73 -21.96 8.32
N GLU A 232 -37.18 -20.74 8.38
CA GLU A 232 -37.70 -19.59 7.62
C GLU A 232 -37.63 -19.82 6.10
N ILE A 233 -36.55 -20.42 5.62
CA ILE A 233 -36.37 -20.71 4.18
C ILE A 233 -37.34 -21.80 3.71
N GLU A 234 -37.62 -22.80 4.53
CA GLU A 234 -38.61 -23.84 4.21
C GLU A 234 -40.03 -23.28 4.11
N GLU A 235 -40.44 -22.44 5.07
CA GLU A 235 -41.75 -21.78 5.06
C GLU A 235 -41.94 -20.91 3.81
N LEU A 236 -40.92 -20.13 3.46
CA LEU A 236 -40.93 -19.28 2.26
C LEU A 236 -41.03 -20.09 0.97
N THR A 237 -40.33 -21.22 0.90
CA THR A 237 -40.38 -22.11 -0.26
C THR A 237 -41.80 -22.62 -0.48
N ALA A 238 -42.45 -23.12 0.57
CA ALA A 238 -43.81 -23.64 0.50
C ALA A 238 -44.83 -22.55 0.12
N ALA A 239 -44.63 -21.32 0.61
CA ALA A 239 -45.50 -20.19 0.30
C ALA A 239 -45.40 -19.72 -1.16
N ILE A 240 -44.19 -19.69 -1.73
CA ILE A 240 -43.97 -19.37 -3.15
C ILE A 240 -44.65 -20.42 -4.05
N ASP A 241 -44.51 -21.70 -3.74
CA ASP A 241 -45.13 -22.79 -4.50
C ASP A 241 -46.67 -22.70 -4.50
N LYS A 242 -47.26 -22.21 -3.40
CA LYS A 242 -48.71 -22.08 -3.25
C LYS A 242 -49.31 -20.84 -3.93
N ALA A 243 -48.52 -19.77 -4.11
CA ALA A 243 -49.01 -18.48 -4.61
C ALA A 243 -49.50 -18.52 -6.08
N GLY A 244 -49.12 -19.55 -6.85
CA GLY A 244 -49.58 -19.71 -8.24
C GLY A 244 -49.07 -18.63 -9.18
N MET A 245 -47.82 -18.18 -8.95
CA MET A 245 -47.18 -17.12 -9.71
C MET A 245 -46.98 -17.53 -11.19
N PRO A 246 -47.04 -16.59 -12.15
CA PRO A 246 -46.54 -16.83 -13.50
C PRO A 246 -45.06 -17.23 -13.48
N LYS A 247 -44.65 -18.06 -14.44
CA LYS A 247 -43.31 -18.65 -14.50
C LYS A 247 -42.16 -17.65 -14.32
N GLU A 248 -42.23 -16.50 -14.99
CA GLU A 248 -41.18 -15.46 -14.92
C GLU A 248 -41.05 -14.86 -13.51
N VAL A 249 -42.17 -14.70 -12.80
CA VAL A 249 -42.21 -14.15 -11.45
C VAL A 249 -41.71 -15.19 -10.44
N GLU A 250 -42.12 -16.45 -10.61
CA GLU A 250 -41.68 -17.55 -9.74
C GLU A 250 -40.16 -17.76 -9.83
N GLU A 251 -39.59 -17.71 -11.04
CA GLU A 251 -38.14 -17.81 -11.25
C GLU A 251 -37.37 -16.70 -10.52
N GLN A 252 -37.91 -15.47 -10.55
CA GLN A 252 -37.32 -14.32 -9.85
C GLN A 252 -37.47 -14.46 -8.32
N ALA A 253 -38.62 -14.90 -7.81
CA ALA A 253 -38.84 -15.17 -6.38
C ALA A 253 -37.84 -16.22 -5.86
N ARG A 254 -37.67 -17.33 -6.58
CA ARG A 254 -36.69 -18.38 -6.22
C ARG A 254 -35.24 -17.89 -6.26
N ARG A 255 -34.92 -16.93 -7.14
CA ARG A 255 -33.58 -16.34 -7.22
C ARG A 255 -33.28 -15.50 -5.98
N GLU A 256 -34.22 -14.66 -5.57
CA GLU A 256 -34.07 -13.84 -4.36
C GLU A 256 -34.11 -14.71 -3.08
N LEU A 257 -34.89 -15.79 -3.05
CA LEU A 257 -34.87 -16.75 -1.93
C LEU A 257 -33.49 -17.40 -1.74
N ARG A 258 -32.85 -17.88 -2.82
CA ARG A 258 -31.47 -18.41 -2.75
C ARG A 258 -30.46 -17.36 -2.29
N ARG A 259 -30.70 -16.09 -2.60
CA ARG A 259 -29.86 -14.99 -2.14
C ARG A 259 -30.06 -14.75 -0.63
N LEU A 260 -31.29 -14.80 -0.13
CA LEU A 260 -31.63 -14.71 1.28
C LEU A 260 -30.99 -15.86 2.10
N GLU A 261 -31.05 -17.09 1.59
CA GLU A 261 -30.46 -18.29 2.22
C GLU A 261 -28.95 -18.13 2.49
N ARG A 262 -28.21 -17.54 1.55
CA ARG A 262 -26.75 -17.36 1.66
C ARG A 262 -26.33 -16.10 2.42
N MET A 263 -27.25 -15.17 2.65
CA MET A 263 -26.97 -13.87 3.25
C MET A 263 -27.02 -13.93 4.78
N PRO A 264 -26.06 -13.36 5.52
CA PRO A 264 -26.17 -13.25 6.98
C PRO A 264 -27.39 -12.41 7.39
N GLU A 265 -28.09 -12.80 8.46
CA GLU A 265 -29.28 -12.06 8.96
C GLU A 265 -28.97 -10.60 9.34
N ALA A 266 -27.74 -10.33 9.76
CA ALA A 266 -27.27 -8.98 10.09
C ALA A 266 -27.01 -8.08 8.85
N ALA A 267 -27.17 -8.59 7.63
CA ALA A 267 -26.97 -7.81 6.42
C ALA A 267 -28.11 -6.78 6.25
N ALA A 268 -27.74 -5.54 5.90
CA ALA A 268 -28.71 -4.45 5.71
C ALA A 268 -29.78 -4.73 4.64
N GLU A 269 -29.50 -5.63 3.70
CA GLU A 269 -30.41 -6.02 2.62
C GLU A 269 -31.36 -7.16 2.99
N TYR A 270 -31.15 -7.84 4.14
CA TYR A 270 -31.91 -9.04 4.52
C TYR A 270 -33.41 -8.74 4.62
N GLY A 271 -33.78 -7.71 5.39
CA GLY A 271 -35.17 -7.30 5.55
C GLY A 271 -35.82 -6.85 4.25
N MET A 272 -35.06 -6.22 3.35
CA MET A 272 -35.58 -5.76 2.06
C MET A 272 -35.97 -6.95 1.16
N ILE A 273 -35.11 -7.96 1.08
CA ILE A 273 -35.37 -9.18 0.30
C ILE A 273 -36.56 -9.94 0.91
N ARG A 274 -36.63 -10.02 2.25
CA ARG A 274 -37.74 -10.68 2.94
C ARG A 274 -39.09 -10.05 2.62
N THR A 275 -39.20 -8.72 2.76
CA THR A 275 -40.42 -7.97 2.46
C THR A 275 -40.81 -8.07 0.99
N TYR A 276 -39.83 -8.09 0.08
CA TYR A 276 -40.10 -8.28 -1.34
C TYR A 276 -40.71 -9.66 -1.64
N LEU A 277 -40.17 -10.72 -1.02
CA LEU A 277 -40.73 -12.07 -1.15
C LEU A 277 -42.15 -12.17 -0.58
N ASP A 278 -42.41 -11.55 0.59
CA ASP A 278 -43.76 -11.47 1.16
C ASP A 278 -44.76 -10.83 0.19
N TRP A 279 -44.39 -9.70 -0.41
CA TRP A 279 -45.24 -9.02 -1.40
C TRP A 279 -45.56 -9.92 -2.60
N LEU A 280 -44.58 -10.66 -3.12
CA LEU A 280 -44.84 -11.58 -4.23
C LEU A 280 -45.80 -12.70 -3.82
N ILE A 281 -45.69 -13.21 -2.61
CA ILE A 281 -46.54 -14.31 -2.10
C ILE A 281 -47.98 -13.83 -1.86
N GLU A 282 -48.17 -12.61 -1.34
CA GLU A 282 -49.49 -12.07 -0.99
C GLU A 282 -50.31 -11.63 -2.20
N LEU A 283 -49.69 -11.43 -3.37
CA LEU A 283 -50.39 -11.00 -4.57
C LEU A 283 -51.32 -12.11 -5.11
N PRO A 284 -52.58 -11.77 -5.46
CA PRO A 284 -53.53 -12.72 -6.03
C PRO A 284 -53.24 -12.96 -7.52
N TRP A 285 -52.26 -13.82 -7.82
CA TRP A 285 -51.86 -14.16 -9.19
C TRP A 285 -52.94 -14.90 -9.98
N GLN A 286 -53.93 -15.48 -9.29
CA GLN A 286 -55.07 -16.17 -9.91
C GLN A 286 -56.28 -15.24 -10.01
N LEU A 287 -56.85 -15.13 -11.21
CA LEU A 287 -58.12 -14.45 -11.42
C LEU A 287 -59.24 -15.21 -10.70
N PRO A 288 -60.22 -14.51 -10.09
CA PRO A 288 -61.38 -15.17 -9.51
C PRO A 288 -62.14 -15.96 -10.60
N PRO A 289 -62.75 -17.10 -10.25
CA PRO A 289 -63.54 -17.88 -11.20
C PRO A 289 -64.69 -17.03 -11.75
N GLU A 290 -64.95 -17.15 -13.07
CA GLU A 290 -66.10 -16.48 -13.69
C GLU A 290 -67.41 -16.97 -13.05
N ALA A 291 -68.21 -16.04 -12.52
CA ALA A 291 -69.49 -16.38 -11.90
C ALA A 291 -70.51 -16.85 -12.95
N PRO A 292 -71.36 -17.85 -12.64
CA PRO A 292 -72.38 -18.32 -13.57
C PRO A 292 -73.41 -17.22 -13.87
N ILE A 293 -73.79 -17.09 -15.14
CA ILE A 293 -74.76 -16.08 -15.58
C ILE A 293 -76.17 -16.45 -15.08
N ASP A 294 -76.71 -15.65 -14.15
CA ASP A 294 -78.12 -15.70 -13.74
C ASP A 294 -78.94 -14.60 -14.42
N LEU A 295 -79.84 -15.00 -15.33
CA LEU A 295 -80.68 -14.09 -16.09
C LEU A 295 -81.78 -13.44 -15.24
N LYS A 296 -82.25 -14.11 -14.17
CA LYS A 296 -83.28 -13.54 -13.28
C LYS A 296 -82.69 -12.42 -12.46
N GLU A 297 -81.51 -12.68 -11.89
CA GLU A 297 -80.80 -11.69 -11.09
C GLU A 297 -80.30 -10.53 -11.95
N ALA A 298 -79.73 -10.80 -13.13
CA ALA A 298 -79.34 -9.77 -14.07
C ALA A 298 -80.54 -8.87 -14.46
N ARG A 299 -81.74 -9.45 -14.64
CA ARG A 299 -82.94 -8.67 -14.93
C ARG A 299 -83.36 -7.81 -13.74
N ARG A 300 -83.31 -8.34 -12.52
CA ARG A 300 -83.62 -7.61 -11.29
C ARG A 300 -82.71 -6.39 -11.13
N ILE A 301 -81.40 -6.58 -11.26
CA ILE A 301 -80.40 -5.50 -11.18
C ILE A 301 -80.65 -4.46 -12.27
N LEU A 302 -80.86 -4.88 -13.51
CA LEU A 302 -81.16 -3.95 -14.61
C LEU A 302 -82.44 -3.16 -14.35
N ASP A 303 -83.48 -3.78 -13.81
CA ASP A 303 -84.76 -3.12 -13.52
C ASP A 303 -84.70 -2.18 -12.31
N GLU A 304 -83.89 -2.50 -11.29
CA GLU A 304 -83.64 -1.66 -10.12
C GLU A 304 -82.75 -0.45 -10.45
N ASP A 305 -81.61 -0.68 -11.11
CA ASP A 305 -80.57 0.34 -11.29
C ASP A 305 -80.83 1.28 -12.49
N HIS A 306 -81.62 0.83 -13.47
CA HIS A 306 -81.85 1.59 -14.70
C HIS A 306 -83.35 1.80 -14.94
N TYR A 307 -83.84 3.03 -14.82
CA TYR A 307 -85.25 3.34 -15.07
C TYR A 307 -85.57 3.37 -16.58
N GLY A 308 -86.61 2.64 -17.01
CA GLY A 308 -87.01 2.55 -18.43
C GLY A 308 -86.09 1.65 -19.26
N LEU A 309 -85.74 2.09 -20.48
CA LEU A 309 -84.80 1.41 -21.39
C LEU A 309 -85.14 -0.07 -21.72
N ASP A 310 -86.42 -0.42 -21.81
CA ASP A 310 -86.88 -1.81 -21.99
C ASP A 310 -86.20 -2.54 -23.16
N LYS A 311 -85.96 -1.83 -24.26
CA LYS A 311 -85.29 -2.38 -25.45
C LYS A 311 -83.82 -2.76 -25.17
N ILE A 312 -83.10 -1.95 -24.39
CA ILE A 312 -81.68 -2.14 -24.06
C ILE A 312 -81.54 -3.24 -23.02
N LYS A 313 -82.32 -3.19 -21.94
CA LYS A 313 -82.33 -4.24 -20.91
C LYS A 313 -82.65 -5.59 -21.51
N ARG A 314 -83.68 -5.67 -22.37
CA ARG A 314 -84.02 -6.90 -23.08
C ARG A 314 -82.84 -7.39 -23.93
N ARG A 315 -82.12 -6.48 -24.60
CA ARG A 315 -80.95 -6.84 -25.42
C ARG A 315 -79.76 -7.33 -24.60
N ILE A 316 -79.52 -6.77 -23.41
CA ILE A 316 -78.50 -7.25 -22.46
C ILE A 316 -78.88 -8.65 -21.97
N ILE A 317 -80.14 -8.89 -21.61
CA ILE A 317 -80.62 -10.21 -21.20
C ILE A 317 -80.52 -11.24 -22.33
N GLU A 318 -80.87 -10.87 -23.57
CA GLU A 318 -80.69 -11.71 -24.75
C GLU A 318 -79.21 -12.07 -24.96
N TYR A 319 -78.31 -11.09 -24.84
CA TYR A 319 -76.87 -11.32 -24.94
C TYR A 319 -76.34 -12.26 -23.84
N LEU A 320 -76.74 -12.03 -22.59
CA LEU A 320 -76.38 -12.89 -21.46
C LEU A 320 -76.96 -14.30 -21.64
N ALA A 321 -78.16 -14.44 -22.23
CA ALA A 321 -78.75 -15.74 -22.53
C ALA A 321 -77.97 -16.49 -23.62
N VAL A 322 -77.51 -15.79 -24.66
CA VAL A 322 -76.63 -16.35 -25.69
C VAL A 322 -75.29 -16.77 -25.09
N ARG A 323 -74.67 -15.94 -24.25
CA ARG A 323 -73.42 -16.28 -23.54
C ARG A 323 -73.60 -17.46 -22.57
N LYS A 324 -74.76 -17.59 -21.92
CA LYS A 324 -75.07 -18.72 -21.05
C LYS A 324 -75.20 -20.04 -21.83
N LEU A 325 -75.73 -19.99 -23.05
CA LEU A 325 -75.89 -21.17 -23.92
C LEU A 325 -74.63 -21.52 -24.71
N ALA A 326 -73.82 -20.53 -25.08
CA ALA A 326 -72.57 -20.68 -25.83
C ALA A 326 -71.47 -19.78 -25.24
N PRO A 327 -70.75 -20.23 -24.20
CA PRO A 327 -69.76 -19.43 -23.47
C PRO A 327 -68.61 -18.91 -24.35
N GLU A 328 -68.14 -19.71 -25.30
CA GLU A 328 -67.04 -19.39 -26.22
C GLU A 328 -67.51 -18.91 -27.60
N GLY A 329 -68.82 -18.75 -27.80
CA GLY A 329 -69.38 -18.27 -29.06
C GLY A 329 -69.06 -16.80 -29.31
N LYS A 330 -68.84 -16.41 -30.59
CA LYS A 330 -68.76 -14.98 -30.97
C LYS A 330 -70.07 -14.30 -30.66
N ALA A 331 -70.14 -13.63 -29.51
CA ALA A 331 -71.31 -12.87 -29.12
C ALA A 331 -71.33 -11.53 -29.90
N PRO A 332 -72.50 -11.11 -30.41
CA PRO A 332 -72.59 -9.85 -31.15
C PRO A 332 -72.26 -8.67 -30.23
N ILE A 333 -71.44 -7.73 -30.73
CA ILE A 333 -71.06 -6.51 -29.99
C ILE A 333 -72.33 -5.74 -29.67
N LEU A 334 -72.54 -5.45 -28.39
CA LEU A 334 -73.62 -4.58 -27.93
C LEU A 334 -73.17 -3.12 -28.10
N CYS A 335 -73.85 -2.40 -28.99
CA CYS A 335 -73.68 -0.96 -29.14
C CYS A 335 -75.03 -0.30 -28.81
N PHE A 336 -75.06 0.43 -27.69
CA PHE A 336 -76.24 1.17 -27.27
C PHE A 336 -76.12 2.62 -27.70
N VAL A 337 -77.21 3.17 -28.23
CA VAL A 337 -77.31 4.57 -28.62
C VAL A 337 -78.53 5.15 -27.90
N GLY A 338 -78.34 6.18 -27.08
CA GLY A 338 -79.41 6.78 -26.30
C GLY A 338 -78.99 8.05 -25.54
N PRO A 339 -79.90 8.62 -24.71
CA PRO A 339 -79.64 9.79 -23.86
C PRO A 339 -78.46 9.58 -22.89
N PRO A 340 -77.96 10.64 -22.23
CA PRO A 340 -76.89 10.52 -21.23
C PRO A 340 -77.22 9.44 -20.17
N GLY A 341 -76.30 8.49 -19.97
CA GLY A 341 -76.49 7.34 -19.05
C GLY A 341 -76.82 5.99 -19.70
N VAL A 342 -76.79 5.90 -21.04
CA VAL A 342 -77.04 4.65 -21.80
C VAL A 342 -75.76 3.92 -22.26
N GLY A 343 -74.60 4.59 -22.21
CA GLY A 343 -73.31 4.11 -22.71
C GLY A 343 -72.44 3.47 -21.65
#